data_AF-C0HL26-F1
#
_entry.id   AF-C0HL26-F1
#
_cell.length_a   1.000
_cell.length_b   1.000
_cell.length_c   1.000
_cell.angle_alpha   90.00
_cell.angle_beta   90.00
_cell.angle_gamma   90.00
#
_symmetry.space_group_name_H-M   'P 1'
#
loop_
_entity.id
_entity.type
_entity.pdbx_description
1 polymer ?
#
loop_
_entity_poly.entity_id
_entity_poly.type
_entity_poly.pdbx_seq_one_letter_code
_entity_poly.pdbx_strand_id
1 'polypeptide(L)' 'GLPVCGESCFGGTCNTPGCSCTWPVCTRD' A
#
# COMPACT_ATOMS: atom_id res chain seq x y z
N GLY A 1 2.78 5.75 6.61
CA GLY A 1 1.35 5.98 6.36
C GLY A 1 1.04 6.93 5.21
N LEU A 2 2.00 7.40 4.42
CA LEU A 2 1.72 8.23 3.25
C LEU A 2 1.34 7.35 2.03
N PRO A 3 0.30 7.72 1.25
CA PRO A 3 -0.16 6.96 0.08
C PRO A 3 0.73 7.22 -1.16
N VAL A 4 2.04 7.22 -0.97
CA VAL A 4 3.05 7.45 -2.04
C VAL A 4 3.24 6.24 -2.94
N CYS A 5 2.71 5.09 -2.57
CA CYS A 5 2.83 3.85 -3.35
C CYS A 5 2.01 3.89 -4.64
N GLY A 6 0.97 4.73 -4.70
CA GLY A 6 0.08 4.80 -5.87
C GLY A 6 -0.68 3.50 -6.17
N GLU A 7 -0.71 2.57 -5.22
CA GLU A 7 -1.30 1.24 -5.36
C GLU A 7 -2.46 1.06 -4.38
N SER A 8 -3.39 0.18 -4.73
CA SER A 8 -4.44 -0.29 -3.84
C SER A 8 -4.20 -1.75 -3.45
N CYS A 9 -4.55 -2.11 -2.23
CA CYS A 9 -4.39 -3.46 -1.70
C CYS A 9 -5.74 -4.08 -1.36
N PHE A 10 -6.71 -4.02 -2.29
CA PHE A 10 -8.01 -4.65 -2.11
C PHE A 10 -7.91 -6.16 -1.83
N GLY A 11 -6.88 -6.82 -2.37
CA GLY A 11 -6.56 -8.23 -2.09
C GLY A 11 -5.76 -8.47 -0.81
N GLY A 12 -5.48 -7.44 -0.02
CA GLY A 12 -4.70 -7.51 1.23
C GLY A 12 -3.19 -7.35 1.07
N THR A 13 -2.68 -7.24 -0.16
CA THR A 13 -1.23 -7.19 -0.44
C THR A 13 -0.88 -6.01 -1.32
N CYS A 14 0.30 -5.44 -1.08
CA CYS A 14 0.94 -4.43 -1.93
C CYS A 14 2.07 -5.08 -2.73
N ASN A 15 2.22 -4.75 -4.01
CA ASN A 15 3.32 -5.28 -4.83
C ASN A 15 4.56 -4.39 -4.73
N THR A 16 4.37 -3.10 -4.46
CA THR A 16 5.47 -2.14 -4.36
C THR A 16 6.36 -2.44 -3.14
N PRO A 17 7.67 -2.70 -3.33
CA PRO A 17 8.58 -2.96 -2.22
C PRO A 17 8.68 -1.78 -1.25
N GLY A 18 8.63 -2.08 0.05
CA GLY A 18 8.62 -1.08 1.12
C GLY A 18 7.27 -0.40 1.34
N CYS A 19 6.22 -0.79 0.61
CA CYS A 19 4.86 -0.40 0.91
C CYS A 19 4.18 -1.46 1.79
N SER A 20 3.35 -0.99 2.71
CA SER A 20 2.49 -1.80 3.57
C SER A 20 1.04 -1.51 3.25
N CYS A 21 0.19 -2.53 3.34
CA CYS A 21 -1.23 -2.36 3.08
C CYS A 21 -1.91 -1.68 4.27
N THR A 22 -2.35 -0.44 4.06
CA THR A 22 -3.31 0.24 4.93
C THR A 22 -4.64 0.26 4.21
N TRP A 23 -5.34 -0.87 4.28
CA TRP A 23 -6.53 -1.14 3.48
C TRP A 23 -7.49 0.08 3.42
N PRO A 24 -7.95 0.51 2.24
CA PRO A 24 -7.81 -0.14 0.93
C PRO A 24 -6.55 0.24 0.12
N VAL A 25 -5.66 1.06 0.67
CA VAL A 25 -4.52 1.65 -0.05
C VAL A 25 -3.17 1.19 0.46
N CYS A 26 -2.23 1.04 -0.45
CA CYS A 26 -0.84 0.83 -0.09
C CYS A 26 -0.23 2.14 0.37
N THR A 27 0.35 2.11 1.56
CA THR A 27 1.06 3.25 2.13
C THR A 27 2.48 2.85 2.47
N ARG A 28 3.42 3.78 2.33
CA ARG A 28 4.76 3.63 2.89
C ARG A 28 4.84 4.51 4.13
N ASP A 29 5.64 4.12 5.13
CA ASP A 29 5.92 4.93 6.32
C ASP A 29 5.91 6.44 6.02
#